data_AF-A0A2A4TVT9-F1
#
_entry.id   AF-A0A2A4TVT9-F1
#
_cell.length_a   1.000
_cell.length_b   1.000
_cell.length_c   1.000
_cell.angle_alpha   90.00
_cell.angle_beta   90.00
_cell.angle_gamma   90.00
#
_symmetry.space_group_name_H-M   'P 1'
#
loop_
_entity.id
_entity.type
_entity.pdbx_description
1 polymer ?
#
loop_
_entity_poly.entity_id
_entity_poly.type
_entity_poly.pdbx_seq_one_letter_code
_entity_poly.pdbx_strand_id
1 'polypeptide(L)'
;MSMTRKTITITDQMDDWVKGQVASGKYGNDSEYIRDLIRKDQGNLEALRTLLIEGEQSGRTSDTMEDIWEEVERLHLSKNA
;
A
#
# COMPACT_ATOMS: atom_id res chain seq x y z
N MET A 1 10.12 17.51 15.50
CA MET A 1 10.13 18.02 14.11
C MET A 1 9.22 19.23 14.03
N SER A 2 9.61 20.28 13.29
CA SER A 2 8.70 21.41 13.04
C SER A 2 7.62 20.99 12.03
N MET A 3 6.38 21.44 12.22
CA MET A 3 5.33 21.29 11.23
C MET A 3 5.29 22.53 10.33
N THR A 4 5.30 22.33 9.01
CA THR A 4 5.12 23.40 8.04
C THR A 4 3.67 23.46 7.60
N ARG A 5 3.04 24.64 7.71
CA ARG A 5 1.68 24.86 7.21
C ARG A 5 1.69 24.88 5.67
N LYS A 6 0.74 24.17 5.07
CA LYS A 6 0.48 24.21 3.62
C LYS A 6 -0.99 24.54 3.40
N THR A 7 -1.26 25.41 2.42
CA THR A 7 -2.61 25.63 1.90
C THR A 7 -2.78 24.74 0.69
N ILE A 8 -3.87 23.98 0.65
CA ILE A 8 -4.19 23.06 -0.45
C ILE A 8 -5.63 23.32 -0.90
N THR A 9 -5.87 23.18 -2.20
CA THR A 9 -7.22 23.23 -2.77
C THR A 9 -7.64 21.82 -3.10
N ILE A 10 -8.84 21.43 -2.65
CA ILE A 10 -9.45 20.13 -2.91
C ILE A 10 -10.88 20.36 -3.42
N THR A 11 -11.49 19.33 -4.00
CA THR A 11 -12.90 19.41 -4.43
C THR A 11 -13.83 19.34 -3.22
N ASP A 12 -15.06 19.84 -3.36
CA ASP A 12 -16.08 19.76 -2.30
C ASP A 12 -16.33 18.31 -1.86
N GLN A 13 -16.35 17.37 -2.81
CA GLN A 13 -16.50 15.94 -2.50
C GLN A 13 -15.36 15.40 -1.62
N MET A 14 -14.13 15.86 -1.84
CA MET A 14 -12.99 15.47 -1.00
C MET A 14 -13.09 16.10 0.39
N ASP A 15 -13.54 17.35 0.49
CA ASP A 15 -13.77 18.03 1.77
C ASP A 15 -14.83 17.30 2.61
N ASP A 16 -15.97 16.95 2.01
CA ASP A 16 -17.02 16.17 2.66
C ASP A 16 -16.50 14.81 3.18
N TRP A 17 -15.66 14.16 2.38
CA TRP A 17 -15.02 12.91 2.78
C TRP A 17 -14.10 13.10 3.99
N VAL A 18 -13.23 14.10 3.97
CA VAL A 18 -12.30 14.44 5.06
C VAL A 18 -13.08 14.73 6.34
N LYS A 19 -14.12 15.56 6.26
CA LYS A 19 -15.03 15.86 7.38
C LYS A 19 -15.69 14.62 7.93
N GLY A 20 -16.11 13.69 7.07
CA GLY A 20 -16.66 12.39 7.49
C GLY A 20 -15.66 11.56 8.31
N GLN A 21 -14.38 11.56 7.93
CA GLN A 21 -13.34 10.87 8.70
C GLN A 21 -13.11 11.51 10.07
N VAL A 22 -13.11 12.85 10.15
CA VAL A 22 -12.99 13.58 11.43
C VAL A 22 -14.22 13.34 12.31
N ALA A 23 -15.43 13.46 11.75
CA ALA A 23 -16.70 13.23 12.46
C ALA A 23 -16.82 11.80 13.01
N SER A 24 -16.21 10.81 12.36
CA SER A 24 -16.16 9.44 12.86
C SER A 24 -15.30 9.26 14.12
N GLY A 25 -14.54 10.29 14.53
CA GLY A 25 -13.63 10.25 15.68
C GLY A 25 -12.28 9.59 15.39
N LYS A 26 -12.04 9.12 14.16
CA LYS A 26 -10.76 8.51 13.76
C LYS A 26 -9.60 9.50 13.70
N TYR A 27 -9.90 10.78 13.46
CA TYR A 27 -8.92 11.85 13.37
C TYR A 27 -9.45 13.09 14.09
N GLY A 28 -8.57 13.85 14.74
CA GLY A 28 -8.94 15.07 15.47
C GLY A 28 -9.11 16.31 14.58
N ASN A 29 -8.58 16.29 13.35
CA ASN A 29 -8.74 17.35 12.35
C ASN A 29 -8.30 16.91 10.95
N ASP A 30 -8.62 17.73 9.95
CA ASP A 30 -8.31 17.51 8.54
C ASP A 30 -6.82 17.33 8.29
N SER A 31 -5.97 18.15 8.94
CA SER A 31 -4.52 18.06 8.79
C SER A 31 -3.97 16.72 9.29
N GLU A 32 -4.61 16.10 10.27
CA GLU A 32 -4.23 14.79 10.77
C GLU A 32 -4.56 13.69 9.78
N TYR A 33 -5.77 13.72 9.22
CA TYR A 33 -6.17 12.80 8.17
C TYR A 33 -5.26 12.90 6.94
N ILE A 34 -5.00 14.13 6.46
CA ILE A 34 -4.13 14.35 5.30
C ILE A 34 -2.69 13.86 5.58
N ARG A 35 -2.15 14.11 6.77
CA ARG A 35 -0.82 13.60 7.16
C ARG A 35 -0.79 12.07 7.17
N ASP A 36 -1.84 11.42 7.65
CA ASP A 36 -1.94 9.95 7.62
C ASP A 36 -2.00 9.40 6.20
N LEU A 37 -2.78 10.02 5.30
CA LEU A 37 -2.79 9.67 3.88
C LEU A 37 -1.41 9.76 3.24
N ILE A 38 -0.66 10.84 3.50
CA ILE A 38 0.70 11.00 2.98
C ILE A 38 1.62 9.88 3.48
N ARG A 39 1.53 9.50 4.76
CA ARG A 39 2.34 8.39 5.29
C ARG A 39 1.96 7.05 4.69
N LYS A 40 0.67 6.80 4.47
CA LYS A 40 0.20 5.58 3.80
C LYS A 40 0.70 5.50 2.36
N ASP A 41 0.64 6.61 1.63
CA ASP A 41 1.18 6.70 0.27
C ASP A 41 2.68 6.39 0.23
N GLN A 42 3.45 7.01 1.14
CA GLN A 42 4.87 6.71 1.31
C GLN A 42 5.12 5.23 1.65
N GLY A 43 4.37 4.68 2.61
CA GLY A 43 4.51 3.28 3.03
C GLY A 43 4.23 2.29 1.90
N ASN A 44 3.19 2.54 1.10
CA ASN A 44 2.84 1.69 -0.05
C ASN A 44 3.94 1.73 -1.12
N LEU A 45 4.48 2.91 -1.40
CA LEU A 45 5.58 3.06 -2.38
C LEU A 45 6.85 2.36 -1.92
N GLU A 46 7.21 2.51 -0.63
CA GLU A 46 8.38 1.84 -0.08
C GLU A 46 8.19 0.31 -0.05
N ALA A 47 7.01 -0.19 0.32
CA ALA A 47 6.71 -1.62 0.28
C ALA A 47 6.84 -2.19 -1.15
N LEU A 48 6.32 -1.49 -2.15
CA LEU A 48 6.46 -1.90 -3.55
C LEU A 48 7.94 -1.93 -3.97
N ARG A 49 8.72 -0.90 -3.60
CA ARG A 49 10.16 -0.86 -3.90
C ARG A 49 10.90 -2.02 -3.25
N THR A 50 10.62 -2.34 -2.00
CA THR A 50 11.23 -3.47 -1.31
C THR A 50 10.93 -4.78 -2.03
N LEU A 51 9.67 -5.04 -2.40
CA LEU A 51 9.28 -6.26 -3.12
C LEU A 51 9.95 -6.36 -4.51
N LEU A 52 10.10 -5.24 -5.21
CA LEU A 52 10.80 -5.22 -6.50
C LEU A 52 12.29 -5.55 -6.33
N ILE A 53 12.96 -4.94 -5.34
CA ILE A 53 14.37 -5.23 -5.05
C ILE A 53 14.55 -6.69 -4.66
N GLU A 54 13.67 -7.24 -3.83
CA GLU A 54 13.68 -8.66 -3.46
C GLU A 54 13.53 -9.55 -4.69
N GLY A 55 12.58 -9.24 -5.58
CA GLY A 55 12.41 -9.96 -6.84
C GLY A 55 13.63 -9.87 -7.76
N GLU A 56 14.26 -8.70 -7.89
CA GLU A 56 15.49 -8.53 -8.68
C GLU A 56 16.67 -9.32 -8.09
N GLN A 57 16.80 -9.36 -6.75
CA GLN A 57 17.85 -10.10 -6.05
C GLN A 57 17.61 -11.61 -5.99
N SER A 58 16.36 -12.07 -6.15
CA SER A 58 16.00 -13.50 -6.16
C SER A 58 16.58 -14.27 -7.34
N GLY A 59 17.13 -13.56 -8.35
CA GLY A 59 17.71 -14.16 -9.54
C GLY A 59 16.64 -14.53 -10.57
N ARG A 60 17.08 -15.09 -11.70
CA ARG A 60 16.16 -15.55 -12.76
C ARG A 60 16.00 -17.05 -12.64
N THR A 61 14.76 -17.52 -12.66
CA THR A 61 14.50 -18.94 -12.83
C THR A 61 14.76 -19.36 -14.28
N SER A 62 15.23 -20.60 -14.45
CA SER A 62 15.27 -21.30 -15.74
C SER A 62 13.97 -22.05 -16.04
N ASP A 63 13.05 -22.12 -15.08
CA ASP A 63 11.80 -22.86 -15.19
C ASP A 63 10.89 -22.25 -16.26
N THR A 64 10.21 -23.12 -16.98
CA THR A 64 9.16 -22.71 -17.91
C THR A 64 7.87 -22.37 -17.17
N MET A 65 6.90 -21.80 -17.88
CA MET A 65 5.60 -21.50 -17.28
C MET A 65 4.91 -22.80 -16.82
N GLU A 66 5.05 -23.86 -17.60
CA GLU A 66 4.52 -25.20 -17.31
C GLU A 66 5.13 -25.78 -16.03
N ASP A 67 6.46 -25.70 -15.87
CA ASP A 67 7.15 -26.17 -14.67
C ASP A 67 6.67 -25.43 -13.41
N ILE A 68 6.49 -24.10 -13.52
CA ILE A 68 5.98 -23.27 -12.42
C ILE A 68 4.54 -23.67 -12.06
N TRP A 69 3.70 -23.92 -13.06
CA TRP A 69 2.29 -24.29 -12.84
C TRP A 69 2.17 -25.65 -12.14
N GLU A 70 2.92 -26.65 -12.61
CA GLU A 70 2.95 -27.99 -12.00
C GLU A 70 3.43 -27.94 -10.55
N GLU A 71 4.45 -27.12 -10.25
CA GLU A 71 4.94 -26.94 -8.88
C GLU A 71 3.89 -26.30 -7.96
N VAL A 72 3.19 -25.27 -8.43
CA VAL A 72 2.15 -24.61 -7.65
C VAL A 72 0.97 -25.56 -7.37
N GLU A 73 0.53 -26.35 -8.35
CA GLU A 73 -0.51 -27.36 -8.17
C GLU A 73 -0.10 -28.43 -7.15
N ARG A 74 1.15 -28.91 -7.24
CA ARG A 74 1.72 -29.87 -6.28
C ARG A 74 1.68 -29.34 -4.85
N LEU A 75 2.13 -28.10 -4.66
CA LEU A 75 2.14 -27.43 -3.36
C LEU A 75 0.72 -27.22 -2.80
N HIS A 76 -0.23 -26.85 -3.65
CA HIS A 76 -1.63 -26.66 -3.24
C HIS A 76 -2.28 -27.96 -2.79
N LEU A 77 -2.06 -29.06 -3.53
CA LEU A 77 -2.58 -30.38 -3.19
C LEU A 77 -1.96 -30.93 -1.88
N SER A 78 -0.68 -30.66 -1.62
CA SER A 78 -0.01 -31.08 -0.37
C SER A 78 -0.48 -30.34 0.89
N LYS A 79 -1.01 -29.11 0.74
CA LYS A 79 -1.51 -28.31 1.86
C LYS A 79 -2.97 -28.61 2.22
N ASN A 80 -3.70 -29.26 1.32
CA ASN A 80 -5.12 -29.58 1.45
C ASN A 80 -5.39 -31.09 1.65
N ALA A 81 -4.33 -31.90 1.86
CA ALA A 81 -4.38 -33.31 2.22
C ALA A 81 -4.17 -33.48 3.73
#